data_AF-A0A847MAZ9-F1
#
_entry.id   AF-A0A847MAZ9-F1
#
_cell.length_a   1.000
_cell.length_b   1.000
_cell.length_c   1.000
_cell.angle_alpha   90.00
_cell.angle_beta   90.00
_cell.angle_gamma   90.00
#
_symmetry.space_group_name_H-M   'P 1'
#
loop_
_entity.id
_entity.type
_entity.pdbx_description
1 polymer ?
#
loop_
_entity_poly.entity_id
_entity_poly.type
_entity_poly.pdbx_seq_one_letter_code
_entity_poly.pdbx_strand_id
1 'polypeptide(L)' 'MTALATIFAMIPLALGFRSGSEMWQPMAISVIGGLVTSTLLTLLVVPVAYSLMDGLSRKIGWLLRFGKD' A
#
# COMPACT_ATOMS: atom_id res chain seq x y z
N MET A 1 -2.08 -2.68 11.64
CA MET A 1 -1.92 -3.87 12.51
C MET A 1 -1.17 -5.00 11.79
N THR A 2 -1.70 -5.51 10.68
CA THR A 2 -1.11 -6.65 9.95
C THR A 2 0.31 -6.40 9.44
N ALA A 3 0.56 -5.27 8.77
CA ALA A 3 1.89 -4.95 8.25
C ALA A 3 2.97 -4.91 9.35
N LEU A 4 2.65 -4.29 10.49
CA LEU A 4 3.57 -4.22 11.64
C LEU A 4 3.88 -5.61 12.20
N ALA A 5 2.87 -6.48 12.34
CA ALA A 5 3.08 -7.85 12.80
C ALA A 5 4.01 -8.64 11.87
N THR A 6 3.82 -8.52 10.55
CA THR A 6 4.71 -9.14 9.56
C THR A 6 6.12 -8.58 9.63
N ILE A 7 6.27 -7.26 9.76
CA ILE A 7 7.59 -6.61 9.90
C ILE A 7 8.29 -7.13 11.15
N PHE A 8 7.63 -7.12 12.32
CA PHE A 8 8.21 -7.62 13.57
C PHE A 8 8.64 -9.09 13.48
N ALA A 9 7.82 -9.94 12.84
CA ALA A 9 8.16 -11.34 12.62
C ALA A 9 9.42 -11.52 11.73
N MET A 10 9.67 -10.59 10.80
CA MET A 10 10.81 -10.65 9.88
C MET A 10 12.08 -9.97 10.39
N ILE A 11 12.04 -9.18 11.47
CA ILE A 11 13.22 -8.53 12.07
C ILE A 11 14.38 -9.50 12.32
N PRO A 12 14.20 -10.65 13.02
CA PRO A 12 15.33 -11.55 13.29
C PRO A 12 15.91 -12.18 12.01
N LEU A 13 15.08 -12.39 10.98
CA LEU A 13 15.52 -12.87 9.66
C LEU A 13 16.35 -11.82 8.92
N ALA A 14 15.93 -10.55 8.97
CA ALA A 14 16.64 -9.43 8.36
C ALA A 14 18.00 -9.14 9.05
N LEU A 15 18.15 -9.50 10.32
CA LEU A 15 19.39 -9.35 11.08
C LEU A 15 20.42 -10.47 10.81
N GLY A 16 20.01 -11.57 10.17
CA GLY A 16 20.96 -12.57 9.65
C GLY A 16 21.73 -13.37 10.71
N PHE A 17 21.20 -13.52 11.93
CA PHE A 17 21.92 -14.16 13.06
C PHE A 17 22.27 -15.65 12.88
N ARG A 18 21.86 -16.30 11.78
CA ARG A 18 22.04 -17.73 11.54
C ARG A 18 22.88 -17.98 10.28
N SER A 19 23.83 -18.91 10.37
CA SER A 19 24.58 -19.46 9.24
C SER A 19 23.60 -19.99 8.17
N GLY A 20 23.76 -19.58 6.91
CA GLY A 20 22.84 -19.89 5.80
C GLY A 20 21.66 -18.91 5.65
N SER A 21 21.62 -17.81 6.41
CA SER A 21 20.60 -16.75 6.24
C SER A 21 20.87 -15.79 5.08
N GLU A 22 22.04 -15.88 4.46
CA GLU A 22 22.53 -15.06 3.35
C GLU A 22 21.58 -14.97 2.15
N MET A 23 20.80 -16.02 1.87
CA MET A 23 19.76 -15.98 0.84
C MET A 23 18.45 -15.32 1.32
N TRP A 24 18.10 -15.48 2.59
CA TRP A 24 16.82 -15.07 3.15
C TRP A 24 16.84 -13.64 3.70
N GLN A 25 18.00 -13.17 4.13
CA GLN A 25 18.22 -11.82 4.64
C GLN A 25 17.84 -10.73 3.62
N PRO A 26 18.32 -10.75 2.35
CA PRO A 26 17.95 -9.74 1.36
C PRO A 26 16.45 -9.81 1.01
N MET A 27 15.86 -11.01 1.01
CA MET A 27 14.41 -11.15 0.81
C MET A 27 13.62 -10.50 1.94
N ALA A 28 13.97 -10.75 3.21
CA ALA A 28 13.31 -10.14 4.36
C ALA A 28 13.40 -8.61 4.34
N ILE A 29 14.57 -8.05 4.00
CA ILE A 29 14.75 -6.60 3.88
C ILE A 29 13.86 -6.02 2.78
N SER A 30 13.79 -6.68 1.62
CA SER A 30 12.95 -6.22 0.50
C SER A 30 11.45 -6.22 0.84
N VAL A 31 10.98 -7.24 1.57
CA VAL A 31 9.58 -7.33 2.01
C VAL A 31 9.25 -6.27 3.05
N ILE A 32 10.10 -6.06 4.05
CA ILE A 32 9.89 -5.01 5.06
C ILE A 32 9.80 -3.64 4.37
N GLY A 33 10.73 -3.35 3.45
CA GLY A 33 10.70 -2.14 2.63
C GLY A 33 9.38 -2.01 1.88
N GLY A 34 9.03 -3.02 1.08
CA GLY A 34 7.79 -3.03 0.29
C GLY A 34 6.51 -2.85 1.11
N LEU A 35 6.43 -3.44 2.31
CA LEU A 35 5.30 -3.26 3.21
C LEU A 35 5.21 -1.83 3.74
N VAL A 36 6.34 -1.23 4.12
CA VAL A 36 6.39 0.18 4.56
C VAL A 36 5.95 1.09 3.42
N THR A 37 6.55 0.95 2.24
CA THR A 37 6.20 1.79 1.08
C THR A 37 4.76 1.59 0.66
N SER A 38 4.25 0.34 0.63
CA SER A 38 2.85 0.05 0.28
C SER A 38 1.86 0.65 1.28
N THR A 39 2.19 0.62 2.58
CA THR A 39 1.36 1.25 3.61
C THR A 39 1.28 2.76 3.40
N LEU A 40 2.43 3.41 3.16
CA LEU A 40 2.50 4.84 2.90
C LEU A 40 1.80 5.22 1.58
N LEU A 41 2.06 4.48 0.50
CA LEU A 41 1.40 4.68 -0.78
C LEU A 41 -0.10 4.54 -0.63
N THR A 42 -0.60 3.49 0.02
CA THR A 42 -2.05 3.29 0.19
C THR A 42 -2.68 4.44 0.97
N LEU A 43 -2.03 4.91 2.04
CA LEU A 43 -2.51 6.07 2.82
C LEU A 43 -2.62 7.35 1.99
N LEU A 44 -1.80 7.52 0.94
CA LEU A 44 -1.83 8.69 0.05
C LEU A 44 -2.70 8.47 -1.20
N VAL A 45 -2.57 7.32 -1.84
CA VAL A 45 -3.22 6.98 -3.12
C VAL A 45 -4.71 6.80 -2.95
N VAL A 46 -5.16 6.13 -1.88
CA VAL A 46 -6.60 5.90 -1.65
C VAL A 46 -7.39 7.21 -1.51
N PRO A 47 -7.01 8.18 -0.66
CA PRO A 47 -7.76 9.44 -0.55
C PRO A 47 -7.70 10.28 -1.84
N VAL A 48 -6.54 10.30 -2.53
CA VAL A 48 -6.41 10.99 -3.82
C VAL A 48 -7.32 10.36 -4.87
N ALA A 49 -7.33 9.02 -4.98
CA ALA A 49 -8.20 8.30 -5.89
C ALA A 49 -9.68 8.59 -5.60
N TYR A 50 -10.09 8.60 -4.33
CA TYR A 50 -11.45 8.96 -3.94
C TYR A 50 -11.82 10.39 -4.33
N SER A 51 -10.93 11.37 -4.10
CA SER A 51 -11.17 12.76 -4.49
C SER A 51 -11.37 12.92 -6.00
N LEU A 52 -10.56 12.20 -6.80
CA LEU A 52 -10.69 12.18 -8.26
C LEU A 52 -12.00 11.54 -8.71
N MET A 53 -12.39 10.41 -8.11
CA MET A 53 -13.65 9.74 -8.40
C MET A 53 -14.86 10.60 -8.03
N ASP A 54 -14.85 11.30 -6.89
CA ASP A 54 -15.92 12.22 -6.50
C ASP A 54 -16.07 13.42 -7.44
N GLY A 55 -14.95 13.91 -7.98
CA GLY A 55 -14.96 14.92 -9.03
C GLY A 55 -15.61 14.40 -10.31
N LEU A 56 -15.23 13.19 -10.73
CA LEU A 56 -15.75 12.56 -11.95
C LEU A 56 -17.24 12.21 -11.83
N SER A 57 -17.66 11.63 -10.70
CA SER A 57 -19.06 11.29 -10.43
C SER A 57 -19.98 12.51 -10.46
N ARG A 58 -19.55 13.66 -9.92
CA ARG A 58 -20.31 14.92 -10.01
C ARG A 58 -20.48 15.42 -11.44
N LYS A 59 -19.41 15.35 -12.25
CA LYS A 59 -19.44 15.79 -13.65
C LYS A 59 -20.35 14.91 -14.51
N ILE A 60 -20.32 13.61 -14.29
CA ILE A 60 -21.19 12.64 -14.99
C ILE A 60 -22.65 12.80 -14.53
N GLY A 61 -22.90 12.95 -13.22
CA GLY A 61 -24.25 13.18 -12.70
C GLY A 61 -24.90 14.46 -13.22
N TRP A 62 -24.11 15.52 -13.43
CA TRP A 62 -24.59 16.74 -14.09
C TRP A 62 -24.97 16.49 -15.55
N LEU A 63 -24.11 15.79 -16.31
CA LEU A 63 -24.40 15.43 -17.71
C LEU A 63 -25.63 14.54 -17.87
N LEU A 64 -25.84 13.57 -16.98
CA LEU A 64 -27.00 12.68 -17.04
C LEU A 64 -28.32 13.38 -16.65
N ARG A 65 -28.27 14.45 -15.85
CA ARG A 65 -29.46 15.25 -15.50
C ARG A 65 -29.94 16.13 -16.66
N PHE A 66 -29.07 16.50 -17.60
CA PHE A 66 -29.41 17.33 -18.77
C PHE A 66 -30.24 16.61 -19.85
N GLY A 67 -30.37 15.27 -19.78
CA GLY A 67 -31.15 14.48 -20.74
C GLY A 67 -32.57 14.16 -20.31
N LYS A 68 -33.05 14.74 -19.20
CA LYS A 68 -34.37 14.45 -18.61
C LYS A 68 -35.23 15.71 -18.50
N ASP A 69 -35.06 16.65 -19.43
CA ASP A 69 -35.92 17.81 -19.65
C ASP A 69 -36.39 17.81 -21.11
#